data_AF-X1KLP8-F1
#
_entry.id   AF-X1KLP8-F1
#
_cell.length_a   1.000
_cell.length_b   1.000
_cell.length_c   1.000
_cell.angle_alpha   90.00
_cell.angle_beta   90.00
_cell.angle_gamma   90.00
#
_symmetry.space_group_name_H-M   'P 1'
#
loop_
_entity.id
_entity.type
_entity.pdbx_description
1 polymer ?
#
loop_
_entity_poly.entity_id
_entity_poly.type
_entity_poly.pdbx_seq_one_letter_code
_entity_poly.pdbx_strand_id
1 'polypeptide(L)'
;MQQIESLACWTVTYPKEVRLFVRTKKSLRSQKGKLIRALKELGYSRGMIRWHFFGDQSTEYHPHQNAIVDGGYLSPGELQRQKDFIRRKLLKRFMANELGKDLEIHYQYTTSPKKIYHKLKYITRATFLDQSWDELLAAKIYGLRNNNTWGKWDQSQKWQLRHRNRSIAIMAKVEQGLHPISGKPLTWKKQLVPFALILSQDPTKIAPGYYLLPPIRQPPKNRGSPFPYLQPYLPNDRLTPKQRLRLWQLHQAEL
;
A
#
# COMPACT_ATOMS: atom_id res chain seq x y z
N MET A 1 7.38 -9.07 6.49
CA MET A 1 8.51 -8.90 5.51
C MET A 1 9.87 -9.47 5.93
N GLN A 2 10.09 -9.81 7.21
CA GLN A 2 11.38 -10.30 7.74
C GLN A 2 11.68 -11.78 7.41
N GLN A 3 11.09 -12.29 6.34
CA GLN A 3 11.07 -13.71 5.95
C GLN A 3 12.12 -14.03 4.87
N ILE A 4 12.81 -13.03 4.35
CA ILE A 4 13.78 -13.15 3.25
C ILE A 4 15.19 -13.18 3.83
N GLU A 5 15.93 -14.25 3.56
CA GLU A 5 17.31 -14.44 4.05
C GLU A 5 18.31 -13.72 3.17
N SER A 6 18.15 -13.91 1.86
CA SER A 6 18.92 -13.27 0.81
C SER A 6 17.94 -12.58 -0.13
N LEU A 7 17.99 -11.24 -0.13
CA LEU A 7 17.13 -10.42 -0.97
C LEU A 7 17.86 -10.14 -2.28
N ALA A 8 17.31 -10.62 -3.38
CA ALA A 8 17.70 -10.22 -4.72
C ALA A 8 16.76 -9.15 -5.27
N CYS A 9 17.32 -8.17 -5.98
CA CYS A 9 16.63 -7.09 -6.65
C CYS A 9 16.93 -7.14 -8.15
N TRP A 10 15.87 -7.28 -8.95
CA TRP A 10 15.89 -7.04 -10.39
C TRP A 10 15.35 -5.65 -10.66
N THR A 11 16.14 -4.81 -11.33
CA THR A 11 15.70 -3.50 -11.83
C THR A 11 15.71 -3.56 -13.35
N VAL A 12 14.55 -3.39 -13.97
CA VAL A 12 14.38 -3.36 -15.42
C VAL A 12 14.03 -1.95 -15.87
N THR A 13 14.90 -1.37 -16.68
CA THR A 13 14.78 -0.02 -17.21
C THR A 13 14.54 -0.08 -18.73
N TYR A 14 13.56 0.69 -19.19
CA TYR A 14 13.16 0.74 -20.59
C TYR A 14 13.93 1.82 -21.35
N PRO A 15 14.41 1.56 -22.58
CA PRO A 15 14.95 2.58 -23.48
C PRO A 15 13.95 3.72 -23.70
N LYS A 16 14.44 4.94 -23.90
CA LYS A 16 13.61 6.16 -23.97
C LYS A 16 12.48 6.04 -24.99
N GLU A 17 12.79 5.45 -26.14
CA GLU A 17 11.89 5.18 -27.26
C GLU A 17 10.76 4.23 -26.85
N VAL A 18 11.06 3.24 -25.99
CA VAL A 18 10.08 2.26 -25.51
C VAL A 18 9.21 2.81 -24.37
N ARG A 19 9.71 3.80 -23.61
CA ARG A 19 8.99 4.38 -22.46
C ARG A 19 7.62 4.93 -22.85
N LEU A 20 7.47 5.45 -24.07
CA LEU A 20 6.20 5.97 -24.58
C LEU A 20 5.08 4.92 -24.57
N PHE A 21 5.42 3.65 -24.82
CA PHE A 21 4.45 2.55 -24.84
C PHE A 21 4.02 2.09 -23.44
N VAL A 22 4.75 2.47 -22.38
CA VAL A 22 4.46 2.11 -20.98
C VAL A 22 3.87 3.27 -20.19
N ARG A 23 2.94 4.03 -20.78
CA ARG A 23 2.31 5.22 -20.15
C ARG A 23 0.82 5.06 -19.79
N THR A 24 0.31 3.81 -19.78
CA THR A 24 -1.10 3.54 -19.47
C THR A 24 -1.22 2.44 -18.41
N LYS A 25 -2.33 2.41 -17.66
CA LYS A 25 -2.62 1.28 -16.74
C LYS A 25 -2.51 -0.07 -17.43
N LYS A 26 -3.04 -0.20 -18.66
CA LYS A 26 -3.05 -1.45 -19.42
C LYS A 26 -1.63 -1.91 -19.74
N SER A 27 -0.79 -1.03 -20.30
CA SER A 27 0.58 -1.39 -20.64
C SER A 27 1.46 -1.64 -19.42
N LEU A 28 1.34 -0.82 -18.36
CA LEU A 28 2.06 -1.02 -17.10
C LEU A 28 1.68 -2.35 -16.41
N ARG A 29 0.39 -2.72 -16.41
CA ARG A 29 -0.08 -4.01 -15.88
C ARG A 29 0.42 -5.18 -16.73
N SER A 30 0.36 -5.06 -18.06
CA SER A 30 0.83 -6.08 -18.98
C SER A 30 2.32 -6.37 -18.79
N GLN A 31 3.16 -5.33 -18.78
CA GLN A 31 4.60 -5.48 -18.59
C GLN A 31 4.94 -6.04 -17.21
N LYS A 32 4.25 -5.58 -16.15
CA LYS A 32 4.40 -6.14 -14.81
C LYS A 32 4.07 -7.64 -14.78
N GLY A 33 2.98 -8.04 -15.42
CA GLY A 33 2.58 -9.46 -15.52
C GLY A 33 3.58 -10.31 -16.30
N LYS A 34 4.19 -9.76 -17.37
CA LYS A 34 5.27 -10.43 -18.10
C LYS A 34 6.50 -10.66 -17.22
N LEU A 35 6.94 -9.66 -16.46
CA LEU A 35 8.09 -9.81 -15.58
C LEU A 35 7.82 -10.81 -14.45
N ILE A 36 6.64 -10.77 -13.81
CA ILE A 36 6.27 -11.77 -12.80
C ILE A 36 6.32 -13.19 -13.39
N ARG A 37 5.76 -13.40 -14.59
CA ARG A 37 5.78 -14.71 -15.25
C ARG A 37 7.20 -15.16 -15.57
N ALA A 38 8.02 -14.27 -16.13
CA ALA A 38 9.42 -14.58 -16.42
C ALA A 38 10.19 -14.97 -15.15
N LEU A 39 10.01 -14.25 -14.04
CA LEU A 39 10.67 -14.59 -12.77
C LEU A 39 10.18 -15.93 -12.21
N LYS A 40 8.89 -16.23 -12.32
CA LYS A 40 8.36 -17.56 -11.93
C LYS A 40 8.96 -18.69 -12.77
N GLU A 41 9.07 -18.49 -14.09
CA GLU A 41 9.69 -19.45 -15.01
C GLU A 41 11.19 -19.65 -14.71
N LEU A 42 11.87 -18.63 -14.17
CA LEU A 42 13.25 -18.72 -13.69
C LEU A 42 13.39 -19.37 -12.30
N GLY A 43 12.28 -19.79 -11.67
CA GLY A 43 12.28 -20.49 -10.39
C GLY A 43 12.03 -19.61 -9.16
N TYR A 44 11.78 -18.31 -9.32
CA TYR A 44 11.47 -17.43 -8.19
C TYR A 44 10.01 -17.64 -7.72
N SER A 45 9.84 -18.49 -6.71
CA SER A 45 8.54 -18.96 -6.19
C SER A 45 7.66 -17.85 -5.61
N ARG A 46 8.27 -16.81 -5.03
CA ARG A 46 7.60 -15.63 -4.48
C ARG A 46 8.40 -14.36 -4.70
N GLY A 47 7.73 -13.22 -4.56
CA GLY A 47 8.36 -11.93 -4.71
C GLY A 47 7.38 -10.76 -4.67
N MET A 48 7.91 -9.55 -4.74
CA MET A 48 7.16 -8.30 -4.85
C MET A 48 7.70 -7.49 -6.01
N ILE A 49 6.81 -6.83 -6.75
CA ILE A 49 7.15 -5.94 -7.86
C ILE A 49 6.46 -4.59 -7.70
N ARG A 50 7.16 -3.53 -8.09
CA ARG A 50 6.66 -2.15 -8.08
C ARG A 50 7.29 -1.35 -9.21
N TRP A 51 6.52 -0.43 -9.79
CA TRP A 51 7.04 0.60 -10.67
C TRP A 51 7.55 1.79 -9.88
N HIS A 52 8.71 2.29 -10.32
CA HIS A 52 9.16 3.64 -10.06
C HIS A 52 9.08 4.43 -11.36
N PHE A 53 8.68 5.70 -11.32
CA PHE A 53 8.37 6.48 -12.52
C PHE A 53 9.30 7.67 -12.77
N PHE A 54 9.74 8.33 -11.71
CA PHE A 54 10.56 9.54 -11.75
C PHE A 54 11.69 9.41 -10.73
N GLY A 55 12.82 10.04 -11.04
CA GLY A 55 13.97 10.13 -10.13
C GLY A 55 13.79 11.24 -9.11
N ASP A 56 14.61 11.23 -8.05
CA ASP A 56 14.59 12.31 -7.05
C ASP A 56 15.21 13.62 -7.58
N GLN A 57 15.99 13.51 -8.65
CA GLN A 57 16.75 14.61 -9.26
C GLN A 57 16.25 14.98 -10.67
N SER A 58 15.17 14.36 -11.15
CA SER A 58 14.66 14.60 -12.49
C SER A 58 13.16 14.34 -12.60
N THR A 59 12.47 15.28 -13.25
CA THR A 59 11.07 15.15 -13.67
C THR A 59 10.93 14.41 -15.00
N GLU A 60 12.03 13.95 -15.61
CA GLU A 60 11.97 13.12 -16.81
C GLU A 60 11.33 11.76 -16.49
N TYR A 61 10.35 11.37 -17.31
CA TYR A 61 9.72 10.07 -17.22
C TYR A 61 10.73 8.94 -17.46
N HIS A 62 11.04 8.19 -16.42
CA HIS A 62 12.04 7.12 -16.41
C HIS A 62 11.51 5.87 -15.67
N PRO A 63 10.50 5.19 -16.26
CA PRO A 63 9.85 4.07 -15.61
C PRO A 63 10.80 2.89 -15.50
N HIS A 64 10.96 2.39 -14.27
CA HIS A 64 11.70 1.18 -13.99
C HIS A 64 10.88 0.23 -13.12
N GLN A 65 10.96 -1.06 -13.44
CA GLN A 65 10.33 -2.11 -12.66
C GLN A 65 11.35 -2.66 -11.67
N ASN A 66 11.07 -2.51 -10.39
CA ASN A 66 11.82 -3.15 -9.34
C ASN A 66 11.08 -4.41 -8.90
N ALA A 67 11.72 -5.57 -8.99
CA ALA A 67 11.24 -6.82 -8.45
C ALA A 67 12.21 -7.34 -7.38
N ILE A 68 11.67 -7.69 -6.22
CA ILE A 68 12.40 -8.36 -5.15
C ILE A 68 11.97 -9.81 -5.02
N VAL A 69 12.94 -10.70 -4.83
CA VAL A 69 12.76 -12.15 -4.75
C VAL A 69 13.70 -12.74 -3.70
N ASP A 70 13.40 -13.95 -3.22
CA ASP A 70 14.40 -14.76 -2.53
C ASP A 70 15.45 -15.18 -3.56
N GLY A 71 16.64 -14.58 -3.50
CA GLY A 71 17.69 -14.82 -4.49
C GLY A 71 19.07 -14.39 -3.98
N GLY A 72 20.11 -15.05 -4.47
CA GLY A 72 21.47 -14.92 -3.96
C GLY A 72 22.49 -14.60 -5.06
N TYR A 73 23.71 -15.07 -4.87
CA TYR A 73 24.72 -14.98 -5.92
C TYR A 73 24.26 -15.68 -7.20
N LEU A 74 24.58 -15.08 -8.34
CA LEU A 74 24.47 -15.69 -9.66
C LEU A 74 25.84 -15.59 -10.31
N SER A 75 26.35 -16.68 -10.87
CA SER A 75 27.56 -16.60 -11.69
C SER A 75 27.33 -15.66 -12.89
N PRO A 76 28.39 -15.06 -13.46
CA PRO A 76 28.22 -14.16 -14.61
C PRO A 76 27.43 -14.78 -15.77
N GLY A 77 27.66 -16.07 -16.05
CA GLY A 77 26.94 -16.81 -17.08
C GLY A 77 25.46 -17.03 -16.75
N GLU A 78 25.13 -17.40 -15.51
CA GLU A 78 23.73 -17.53 -15.08
C GLU A 78 23.00 -16.20 -15.11
N LEU A 79 23.65 -15.14 -14.59
CA LEU A 79 23.08 -13.80 -14.59
C LEU A 79 22.77 -13.34 -16.01
N GLN A 80 23.70 -13.52 -16.95
CA GLN A 80 23.49 -13.15 -18.34
C GLN A 80 22.35 -13.95 -18.97
N ARG A 81 22.31 -15.27 -18.77
CA ARG A 81 21.21 -16.13 -19.26
C ARG A 81 19.85 -15.66 -18.75
N GLN A 82 19.75 -15.32 -17.47
CA GLN A 82 18.50 -14.82 -16.88
C GLN A 82 18.12 -13.43 -17.43
N LYS A 83 19.08 -12.51 -17.57
CA LYS A 83 18.84 -11.19 -18.19
C LYS A 83 18.31 -11.34 -19.62
N ASP A 84 18.93 -12.21 -20.42
CA ASP A 84 18.51 -12.42 -21.81
C ASP A 84 17.14 -13.08 -21.91
N PHE A 85 16.82 -13.99 -20.99
CA PHE A 85 15.48 -14.55 -20.87
C PHE A 85 14.44 -13.47 -20.56
N ILE A 86 14.72 -12.58 -19.60
CA ILE A 86 13.83 -11.47 -19.24
C ILE A 86 13.66 -10.52 -20.43
N ARG A 87 14.74 -10.14 -21.14
CA ARG A 87 14.68 -9.31 -22.36
C ARG A 87 13.71 -9.88 -23.38
N ARG A 88 13.86 -11.15 -23.74
CA ARG A 88 12.98 -11.85 -24.70
C ARG A 88 11.50 -11.84 -24.29
N LYS A 89 11.21 -11.90 -22.98
CA LYS A 89 9.83 -11.92 -22.47
C LYS A 89 9.19 -10.53 -22.44
N LEU A 90 9.97 -9.47 -22.20
CA LEU A 90 9.44 -8.12 -21.99
C LEU A 90 9.44 -7.28 -23.29
N LEU A 91 10.51 -7.37 -24.09
CA LEU A 91 10.69 -6.64 -25.33
C LEU A 91 10.77 -7.59 -26.52
N LYS A 92 9.94 -7.37 -27.55
CA LYS A 92 9.98 -8.20 -28.76
C LYS A 92 11.30 -7.98 -29.49
N ARG A 93 11.89 -9.05 -30.02
CA ARG A 93 13.20 -9.00 -30.66
C ARG A 93 13.24 -8.07 -31.88
N PHE A 94 12.18 -8.04 -32.68
CA PHE A 94 12.09 -7.12 -33.83
C PHE A 94 12.22 -5.65 -33.38
N MET A 95 11.51 -5.24 -32.32
CA MET A 95 11.61 -3.87 -31.79
C MET A 95 13.01 -3.56 -31.24
N ALA A 96 13.62 -4.51 -30.54
CA ALA A 96 14.98 -4.34 -30.04
C ALA A 96 16.01 -4.16 -31.17
N ASN A 97 15.84 -4.94 -32.25
CA ASN A 97 16.70 -4.86 -33.43
C ASN A 97 16.51 -3.53 -34.18
N GLU A 98 15.27 -3.09 -34.42
CA GLU A 98 14.98 -1.82 -35.10
C GLU A 98 15.52 -0.61 -34.33
N LEU A 99 15.42 -0.64 -33.00
CA LEU A 99 15.91 0.46 -32.15
C LEU A 99 17.42 0.42 -31.92
N GLY A 100 18.09 -0.70 -32.24
CA GLY A 100 19.49 -0.95 -31.86
C GLY A 100 19.72 -0.92 -30.34
N LYS A 101 18.66 -1.06 -29.54
CA LYS A 101 18.66 -0.93 -28.07
C LYS A 101 17.76 -1.98 -27.43
N ASP A 102 18.17 -2.49 -26.28
CA ASP A 102 17.39 -3.46 -25.48
C ASP A 102 17.19 -2.94 -24.05
N LEU A 103 16.48 -3.70 -23.22
CA LEU A 103 16.27 -3.39 -21.81
C LEU A 103 17.60 -3.40 -21.05
N GLU A 104 17.79 -2.36 -20.25
CA GLU A 104 18.84 -2.32 -19.24
C GLU A 104 18.33 -3.07 -18.00
N ILE A 105 19.00 -4.18 -17.67
CA ILE A 105 18.62 -5.03 -16.54
C ILE A 105 19.79 -5.09 -15.57
N HIS A 106 19.52 -4.69 -14.34
CA HIS A 106 20.46 -4.72 -13.25
C HIS A 106 19.99 -5.67 -12.16
N TYR A 107 20.96 -6.40 -11.59
CA TYR A 107 20.75 -7.41 -10.55
C TYR A 107 21.69 -7.15 -9.39
N GLN A 108 21.15 -7.17 -8.17
CA GLN A 108 21.96 -7.15 -6.96
C GLN A 108 21.29 -8.01 -5.90
N TYR A 109 22.10 -8.68 -5.07
CA TYR A 109 21.60 -9.38 -3.91
C TYR A 109 22.28 -8.91 -2.63
N THR A 110 21.64 -9.17 -1.48
CA THR A 110 22.24 -8.92 -0.17
C THR A 110 21.63 -9.82 0.90
N THR A 111 22.47 -10.26 1.83
CA THR A 111 22.09 -11.06 3.01
C THR A 111 22.07 -10.24 4.30
N SER A 112 22.59 -9.00 4.28
CA SER A 112 22.67 -8.17 5.49
C SER A 112 21.30 -7.60 5.84
N PRO A 113 20.74 -7.86 7.04
CA PRO A 113 19.40 -7.38 7.43
C PRO A 113 19.23 -5.86 7.28
N LYS A 114 20.27 -5.08 7.61
CA LYS A 114 20.27 -3.61 7.44
C LYS A 114 20.15 -3.22 5.97
N LYS A 115 20.89 -3.89 5.06
CA LYS A 115 20.84 -3.63 3.62
C LYS A 115 19.53 -4.12 3.00
N ILE A 116 19.00 -5.26 3.45
CA ILE A 116 17.67 -5.76 3.06
C ILE A 116 16.61 -4.72 3.40
N TYR A 117 16.58 -4.23 4.64
CA TYR A 117 15.65 -3.18 5.06
C TYR A 117 15.80 -1.89 4.24
N HIS A 118 17.05 -1.46 3.99
CA HIS A 118 17.30 -0.27 3.19
C HIS A 118 16.79 -0.42 1.75
N LYS A 119 17.04 -1.56 1.09
CA LYS A 119 16.52 -1.87 -0.25
C LYS A 119 15.00 -1.93 -0.27
N LEU A 120 14.37 -2.55 0.73
CA LEU A 120 12.91 -2.57 0.87
C LEU A 120 12.34 -1.16 0.99
N LYS A 121 12.90 -0.33 1.87
CA LYS A 121 12.50 1.08 2.03
C LYS A 121 12.64 1.86 0.72
N TYR A 122 13.79 1.73 0.05
CA TYR A 122 14.04 2.40 -1.22
C TYR A 122 13.05 1.95 -2.31
N ILE A 123 12.86 0.64 -2.48
CA ILE A 123 11.97 0.10 -3.52
C ILE A 123 10.51 0.44 -3.22
N THR A 124 10.06 0.40 -1.98
CA THR A 124 8.65 0.67 -1.65
C THR A 124 8.27 2.14 -1.56
N ARG A 125 9.25 3.06 -1.65
CA ARG A 125 8.99 4.50 -1.60
C ARG A 125 8.02 4.96 -2.69
N ALA A 126 7.27 6.02 -2.40
CA ALA A 126 6.48 6.69 -3.41
C ALA A 126 7.40 7.36 -4.43
N THR A 127 7.03 7.24 -5.70
CA THR A 127 7.68 7.88 -6.86
C THR A 127 6.56 8.44 -7.71
N PHE A 128 6.77 9.58 -8.38
CA PHE A 128 5.70 10.42 -8.93
C PHE A 128 4.92 11.11 -7.81
N LEU A 129 5.55 12.11 -7.20
CA LEU A 129 5.03 12.79 -6.01
C LEU A 129 4.17 14.02 -6.36
N ASP A 130 4.34 14.54 -7.56
CA ASP A 130 3.66 15.75 -8.03
C ASP A 130 3.06 15.48 -9.41
N GLN A 131 1.78 15.78 -9.55
CA GLN A 131 1.04 15.60 -10.78
C GLN A 131 1.54 16.52 -11.91
N SER A 132 2.08 17.70 -11.58
CA SER A 132 2.59 18.68 -12.55
C SER A 132 3.76 18.17 -13.38
N TRP A 133 4.46 17.13 -12.91
CA TRP A 133 5.57 16.53 -13.66
C TRP A 133 5.09 15.87 -14.96
N ASP A 134 3.85 15.35 -14.99
CA ASP A 134 3.24 14.74 -16.17
C ASP A 134 1.73 14.52 -15.97
N GLU A 135 0.94 15.58 -16.14
CA GLU A 135 -0.50 15.57 -15.83
C GLU A 135 -1.27 14.49 -16.63
N LEU A 136 -0.91 14.33 -17.90
CA LEU A 136 -1.50 13.33 -18.79
C LEU A 136 -1.20 11.91 -18.31
N LEU A 137 0.03 11.63 -17.87
CA LEU A 137 0.37 10.35 -17.29
C LEU A 137 -0.37 10.12 -15.98
N ALA A 138 -0.39 11.11 -15.08
CA ALA A 138 -1.10 11.02 -13.79
C ALA A 138 -2.57 10.62 -13.99
N ALA A 139 -3.28 11.30 -14.90
CA ALA A 139 -4.65 10.96 -15.25
C ALA A 139 -4.76 9.52 -15.82
N LYS A 140 -3.87 9.15 -16.75
CA LYS A 140 -3.84 7.82 -17.37
C LYS A 140 -3.55 6.68 -16.40
N ILE A 141 -2.82 6.94 -15.31
CA ILE A 141 -2.42 5.92 -14.33
C ILE A 141 -3.13 6.02 -12.97
N TYR A 142 -4.04 6.98 -12.78
CA TYR A 142 -4.81 7.13 -11.54
C TYR A 142 -5.47 5.82 -11.09
N GLY A 143 -5.33 5.41 -9.83
CA GLY A 143 -5.86 4.13 -9.34
C GLY A 143 -5.12 2.89 -9.88
N LEU A 144 -3.92 3.04 -10.46
CA LEU A 144 -3.05 1.90 -10.75
C LEU A 144 -2.62 1.23 -9.45
N ARG A 145 -2.91 -0.07 -9.32
CA ARG A 145 -2.28 -0.93 -8.32
C ARG A 145 -0.79 -1.09 -8.66
N ASN A 146 0.03 -0.17 -8.14
CA ASN A 146 1.46 -0.11 -8.43
C ASN A 146 2.22 -1.29 -7.81
N ASN A 147 1.84 -1.70 -6.59
CA ASN A 147 2.45 -2.83 -5.89
C ASN A 147 1.72 -4.15 -6.14
N ASN A 148 2.47 -5.18 -6.47
CA ASN A 148 1.99 -6.56 -6.47
C ASN A 148 2.98 -7.49 -5.77
N THR A 149 2.44 -8.52 -5.14
CA THR A 149 3.18 -9.66 -4.62
C THR A 149 2.71 -10.93 -5.33
N TRP A 150 3.56 -11.96 -5.33
CA TRP A 150 3.19 -13.32 -5.72
C TRP A 150 3.83 -14.32 -4.77
N GLY A 151 3.34 -15.57 -4.82
CA GLY A 151 3.77 -16.64 -3.92
C GLY A 151 3.27 -16.46 -2.49
N LYS A 152 3.68 -17.37 -1.60
CA LYS A 152 3.27 -17.39 -0.19
C LYS A 152 4.25 -16.61 0.69
N TRP A 153 3.70 -15.79 1.59
CA TRP A 153 4.44 -14.91 2.51
C TRP A 153 4.14 -15.26 3.98
N ASP A 154 4.21 -16.55 4.28
CA ASP A 154 3.83 -17.18 5.55
C ASP A 154 5.02 -17.88 6.24
N GLN A 155 6.25 -17.58 5.82
CA GLN A 155 7.44 -18.15 6.43
C GLN A 155 7.76 -17.52 7.79
N SER A 156 8.50 -18.24 8.61
CA SER A 156 9.03 -17.74 9.87
C SER A 156 9.99 -16.56 9.64
N GLN A 157 10.16 -15.76 10.69
CA GLN A 157 11.08 -14.63 10.68
C GLN A 157 12.53 -15.13 10.61
N LYS A 158 13.29 -14.65 9.63
CA LYS A 158 14.69 -14.99 9.41
C LYS A 158 15.68 -14.00 10.00
N TRP A 159 15.26 -12.76 10.24
CA TRP A 159 16.09 -11.73 10.86
C TRP A 159 15.27 -10.72 11.65
N GLN A 160 15.90 -10.13 12.66
CA GLN A 160 15.35 -9.05 13.47
C GLN A 160 16.19 -7.79 13.27
N LEU A 161 15.53 -6.65 13.06
CA LEU A 161 16.20 -5.37 13.22
C LEU A 161 16.19 -5.05 14.70
N ARG A 162 17.35 -4.75 15.28
CA ARG A 162 17.40 -4.19 16.64
C ARG A 162 16.58 -2.90 16.64
N HIS A 163 15.41 -2.95 17.28
CA HIS A 163 14.43 -1.86 17.27
C HIS A 163 14.91 -0.71 18.17
N ARG A 164 15.92 0.06 17.73
CA ARG A 164 16.21 1.36 18.36
C ARG A 164 15.18 2.43 17.97
N ASN A 165 14.41 2.20 16.89
CA ASN A 165 13.40 3.13 16.39
C ASN A 165 11.99 2.71 16.81
N ARG A 166 11.38 3.50 17.71
CA ARG A 166 10.00 3.34 18.22
C ARG A 166 8.97 3.15 17.10
N SER A 167 9.11 3.87 15.99
CA SER A 167 8.20 3.79 14.84
C SER A 167 8.18 2.40 14.22
N ILE A 168 9.33 1.75 14.11
CA ILE A 168 9.45 0.41 13.51
C ILE A 168 8.80 -0.63 14.42
N ALA A 169 8.99 -0.52 15.74
CA ALA A 169 8.35 -1.41 16.70
C ALA A 169 6.81 -1.28 16.66
N ILE A 170 6.31 -0.06 16.54
CA ILE A 170 4.88 0.23 16.37
C ILE A 170 4.33 -0.41 15.09
N MET A 171 5.00 -0.21 13.95
CA MET A 171 4.57 -0.79 12.68
C MET A 171 4.60 -2.32 12.70
N ALA A 172 5.61 -2.93 13.33
CA ALA A 172 5.71 -4.38 13.47
C ALA A 172 4.54 -4.98 14.26
N LYS A 173 4.13 -4.35 15.37
CA LYS A 173 2.94 -4.77 16.13
C LYS A 173 1.68 -4.72 15.26
N VAL A 174 1.49 -3.64 14.50
CA VAL A 174 0.31 -3.51 13.63
C VAL A 174 0.31 -4.56 12.51
N GLU A 175 1.47 -4.88 11.91
CA GLU A 175 1.61 -5.98 10.92
C GLU A 175 1.23 -7.34 11.53
N GLN A 176 1.53 -7.55 12.81
CA GLN A 176 1.17 -8.77 13.56
C GLN A 176 -0.30 -8.78 14.04
N GLY A 177 -1.10 -7.76 13.69
CA GLY A 177 -2.48 -7.65 14.16
C GLY A 177 -2.58 -7.30 15.65
N LEU A 178 -1.57 -6.62 16.20
CA LEU A 178 -1.52 -6.17 17.59
C LEU A 178 -1.63 -4.65 17.67
N HIS A 179 -2.33 -4.16 18.70
CA HIS A 179 -2.45 -2.74 19.00
C HIS A 179 -1.06 -2.16 19.35
N PRO A 180 -0.64 -1.04 18.74
CA PRO A 180 0.75 -0.58 18.80
C PRO A 180 1.20 -0.16 20.20
N ILE A 181 0.27 0.23 21.07
CA ILE A 181 0.54 0.63 22.46
C ILE A 181 0.31 -0.56 23.40
N SER A 182 -0.97 -0.93 23.62
CA SER A 182 -1.37 -1.99 24.54
C SER A 182 -0.97 -3.42 24.16
N GLY A 183 -0.64 -3.73 22.90
CA GLY A 183 -0.30 -5.09 22.46
C GLY A 183 -1.50 -6.06 22.35
N LYS A 184 -2.73 -5.60 22.61
CA LYS A 184 -3.94 -6.42 22.46
C LYS A 184 -4.26 -6.70 20.98
N PRO A 185 -4.98 -7.78 20.62
CA PRO A 185 -5.40 -8.02 19.25
C PRO A 185 -6.15 -6.83 18.64
N LEU A 186 -5.80 -6.47 17.41
CA LEU A 186 -6.32 -5.33 16.69
C LEU A 186 -7.51 -5.76 15.83
N THR A 187 -8.61 -5.02 15.91
CA THR A 187 -9.81 -5.27 15.12
C THR A 187 -9.95 -4.18 14.06
N TRP A 188 -9.91 -4.55 12.77
CA TRP A 188 -10.05 -3.61 11.67
C TRP A 188 -11.53 -3.33 11.39
N LYS A 189 -11.97 -2.07 11.51
CA LYS A 189 -13.26 -1.65 10.95
C LYS A 189 -13.14 -1.58 9.42
N LYS A 190 -14.11 -2.17 8.71
CA LYS A 190 -14.08 -2.28 7.23
C LYS A 190 -14.29 -0.95 6.49
N GLN A 191 -14.85 0.05 7.16
CA GLN A 191 -15.21 1.32 6.53
C GLN A 191 -13.99 2.23 6.39
N LEU A 192 -13.74 2.70 5.16
CA LEU A 192 -12.72 3.71 4.89
C LEU A 192 -13.21 5.06 5.40
N VAL A 193 -12.36 5.76 6.15
CA VAL A 193 -12.65 7.11 6.65
C VAL A 193 -11.72 8.09 5.93
N PRO A 194 -12.25 9.17 5.32
CA PRO A 194 -11.44 10.24 4.74
C PRO A 194 -10.39 10.75 5.72
N PHE A 195 -9.15 10.91 5.25
CA PHE A 195 -8.03 11.28 6.13
C PHE A 195 -8.23 12.65 6.80
N ALA A 196 -8.91 13.59 6.14
CA ALA A 196 -9.29 14.87 6.71
C ALA A 196 -10.15 14.73 8.00
N LEU A 197 -11.07 13.75 8.04
CA LEU A 197 -11.89 13.47 9.22
C LEU A 197 -11.11 12.79 10.35
N ILE A 198 -10.01 12.13 10.02
CA ILE A 198 -9.09 11.61 11.03
C ILE A 198 -8.30 12.76 11.65
N LEU A 199 -7.79 13.68 10.83
CA LEU A 199 -7.06 14.86 11.30
C LEU A 199 -7.93 15.81 12.13
N SER A 200 -9.23 15.92 11.83
CA SER A 200 -10.15 16.75 12.61
C SER A 200 -10.43 16.22 14.02
N GLN A 201 -10.02 14.98 14.33
CA GLN A 201 -10.17 14.37 15.66
C GLN A 201 -8.92 14.53 16.55
N ASP A 202 -8.01 15.43 16.18
CA ASP A 202 -6.76 15.70 16.88
C ASP A 202 -5.92 14.42 17.18
N PRO A 203 -5.54 13.66 16.15
CA PRO A 203 -4.83 12.41 16.33
C PRO A 203 -3.36 12.63 16.69
N THR A 204 -2.82 11.79 17.57
CA THR A 204 -1.38 11.75 17.83
C THR A 204 -0.68 10.86 16.82
N LYS A 205 0.28 11.39 16.06
CA LYS A 205 1.10 10.60 15.13
C LYS A 205 2.06 9.69 15.91
N ILE A 206 1.92 8.38 15.77
CA ILE A 206 2.72 7.38 16.49
C ILE A 206 3.81 6.71 15.62
N ALA A 207 3.61 6.69 14.30
CA ALA A 207 4.61 6.31 13.31
C ALA A 207 4.26 6.98 11.95
N PRO A 208 5.15 6.98 10.95
CA PRO A 208 4.84 7.51 9.62
C PRO A 208 3.59 6.85 9.01
N GLY A 209 2.51 7.61 8.85
CA GLY A 209 1.23 7.10 8.35
C GLY A 209 0.34 6.40 9.38
N TYR A 210 0.78 6.29 10.64
CA TYR A 210 0.00 5.69 11.72
C TYR A 210 -0.32 6.74 12.80
N TYR A 211 -1.59 6.82 13.12
CA TYR A 211 -2.16 7.83 14.00
C TYR A 211 -2.97 7.13 15.10
N LEU A 212 -2.80 7.58 16.33
CA LEU A 212 -3.62 7.18 17.46
C LEU A 212 -4.69 8.24 17.66
N LEU A 213 -5.95 7.84 17.50
CA LEU A 213 -7.08 8.69 17.86
C LEU A 213 -7.15 8.83 19.39
N PRO A 214 -7.60 9.98 19.90
CA PRO A 214 -7.87 10.10 21.33
C PRO A 214 -8.91 9.05 21.76
N PRO A 215 -8.88 8.62 23.03
CA PRO A 215 -9.90 7.73 23.56
C PRO A 215 -11.29 8.34 23.28
N ILE A 216 -12.21 7.53 22.77
CA ILE A 216 -13.60 7.94 22.64
C ILE A 216 -14.07 8.31 24.04
N ARG A 217 -14.37 9.59 24.27
CA ARG A 217 -14.94 10.04 25.55
C ARG A 217 -16.17 9.18 25.78
N GLN A 218 -16.18 8.43 26.89
CA GLN A 218 -17.41 7.75 27.28
C GLN A 218 -18.50 8.82 27.38
N PRO A 219 -19.72 8.52 26.89
CA PRO A 219 -20.83 9.43 27.11
C PRO A 219 -20.84 9.76 28.61
N PRO A 220 -20.99 11.04 28.99
CA PRO A 220 -21.02 11.41 30.39
C PRO A 220 -21.99 10.47 31.10
N LYS A 221 -21.56 9.83 32.20
CA LYS A 221 -22.47 9.06 33.07
C LYS A 221 -23.72 9.91 33.22
N ASN A 222 -24.88 9.37 32.83
CA ASN A 222 -26.17 10.05 32.91
C ASN A 222 -26.19 10.90 34.18
N ARG A 223 -25.91 12.20 34.06
CA ARG A 223 -26.41 13.15 35.03
C ARG A 223 -27.90 13.01 34.80
N GLY A 224 -28.62 12.48 35.79
CA GLY A 224 -30.06 12.29 35.70
C GLY A 224 -30.66 13.49 34.98
N SER A 225 -31.52 13.21 33.98
CA SER A 225 -32.17 14.22 33.16
C SER A 225 -32.45 15.48 33.98
N PRO A 226 -32.09 16.69 33.51
CA PRO A 226 -32.39 17.93 34.23
C PRO A 226 -33.91 18.16 34.40
N PHE A 227 -34.74 17.27 33.87
CA PHE A 227 -36.18 17.24 34.01
C PHE A 227 -36.63 16.02 34.84
N PRO A 228 -36.72 16.13 36.17
CA PRO A 228 -37.16 15.05 37.05
C PRO A 228 -38.66 14.70 36.94
N TYR A 229 -39.44 15.42 36.11
CA TYR A 229 -40.90 15.32 36.03
C TYR A 229 -41.47 14.83 34.70
N LEU A 230 -40.63 14.45 33.72
CA LEU A 230 -41.15 13.77 32.54
C LEU A 230 -41.37 12.29 32.86
N GLN A 231 -42.61 11.96 33.26
CA GLN A 231 -43.05 10.58 33.38
C GLN A 231 -42.84 9.86 32.03
N PRO A 232 -42.38 8.59 32.04
CA PRO A 232 -42.30 7.79 30.84
C PRO A 232 -43.72 7.59 30.28
N TYR A 233 -43.90 8.02 29.02
CA TYR A 233 -45.01 7.76 28.10
C TYR A 233 -46.26 7.10 28.72
N LEU A 234 -47.34 7.89 28.93
CA LEU A 234 -48.66 7.32 29.20
C LEU A 234 -49.10 6.50 27.96
N PRO A 235 -49.47 5.22 28.09
CA PRO A 235 -50.00 4.46 26.97
C PRO A 235 -51.32 5.08 26.46
N ASN A 236 -51.55 4.95 25.14
CA ASN A 236 -52.54 5.71 24.34
C ASN A 236 -53.99 5.67 24.87
N ASP A 237 -54.32 4.64 25.64
CA ASP A 237 -55.60 4.35 26.28
C ASP A 237 -55.96 5.31 27.42
N ARG A 238 -55.02 6.14 27.91
CA ARG A 238 -55.27 7.12 28.99
C ARG A 238 -55.21 8.60 28.57
N LEU A 239 -55.09 8.87 27.28
CA LEU A 239 -55.01 10.24 26.77
C LEU A 239 -56.40 10.86 26.61
N THR A 240 -56.57 12.07 27.15
CA THR A 240 -57.78 12.86 26.90
C THR A 240 -57.87 13.24 25.41
N PRO A 241 -59.08 13.50 24.86
CA PRO A 241 -59.24 13.87 23.45
C PRO A 241 -58.37 15.05 23.02
N LYS A 242 -58.18 16.04 23.91
CA LYS A 242 -57.32 17.21 23.67
C LYS A 242 -55.83 16.85 23.57
N GLN A 243 -55.36 15.85 24.33
CA GLN A 243 -53.99 15.37 24.27
C GLN A 243 -53.72 14.53 23.02
N ARG A 244 -54.70 13.72 22.58
CA ARG A 244 -54.62 12.97 21.32
C ARG A 244 -54.51 13.89 20.10
N LEU A 245 -55.30 14.97 20.08
CA LEU A 245 -55.24 15.97 19.00
C LEU A 245 -53.87 16.64 18.91
N ARG A 246 -53.24 16.93 20.05
CA ARG A 246 -51.90 17.56 20.11
C ARG A 246 -50.78 16.61 19.65
N LEU A 247 -50.87 15.32 20.00
CA LEU A 247 -49.95 14.29 19.52
C LEU A 247 -50.11 14.04 18.01
N TRP A 248 -51.34 14.05 17.49
CA TRP A 248 -51.60 13.95 16.06
C TRP A 248 -50.99 15.14 15.29
N GLN A 249 -51.14 16.37 15.80
CA GLN A 249 -50.53 17.56 15.20
C GLN A 249 -48.99 17.50 15.17
N LEU A 250 -48.35 16.97 16.22
CA LEU A 250 -46.89 16.80 16.27
C LEU A 250 -46.39 15.77 15.24
N HIS A 251 -47.12 14.66 15.06
CA HIS A 251 -46.77 13.66 14.05
C HIS A 251 -46.99 14.13 12.61
N GLN A 252 -47.88 15.09 12.37
CA GLN A 252 -48.08 15.70 11.04
C GLN A 252 -46.99 16.74 10.70
N ALA A 253 -46.26 17.24 11.68
CA ALA A 253 -45.18 18.22 11.47
C ALA A 253 -43.80 17.57 11.22
N GLU A 254 -43.69 16.25 11.37
CA GLU A 254 -42.46 15.47 11.14
C GLU A 254 -42.55 14.56 9.88
N LEU A 255 -43.50 14.83 8.97
CA LEU A 255 -43.55 14.26 7.62
C LEU A 255 -43.44 15.35 6.55
#